data_AF-A0A522VLP9-F1
#
_entry.id   AF-A0A522VLP9-F1
#
_cell.length_a   1.000
_cell.length_b   1.000
_cell.length_c   1.000
_cell.angle_alpha   90.00
_cell.angle_beta   90.00
_cell.angle_gamma   90.00
#
_symmetry.space_group_name_H-M   'P 1'
#
loop_
_entity.id
_entity.type
_entity.pdbx_description
1 polymer ?
#
loop_
_entity_poly.entity_id
_entity_poly.type
_entity_poly.pdbx_seq_one_letter_code
_entity_poly.pdbx_strand_id
1 'polypeptide(L)'
;MITAMEQAKRRLRQSAVDAVAGTHGMVAIVEDDPHVSRALGMWLKLHGLHATHHTSGESLMQAIQTENGRLTLCIGIGHPVTFPLVGAILDVNLPGMSGIELAHVLRGLSPGLPLAIITALREEDRARYGAPPQGILCLKKPFDLDALEDALFPLLHPTFHETAQCA
;
A
#
# COMPACT_ATOMS: atom_id res chain seq x y z
N MET A 1 12.02 -24.22 -16.93
CA MET A 1 13.32 -23.54 -16.75
C MET A 1 13.00 -22.06 -16.58
N ILE A 2 13.13 -21.49 -15.38
CA ILE A 2 12.82 -20.07 -15.15
C ILE A 2 13.92 -19.24 -15.81
N THR A 3 13.55 -18.23 -16.59
CA THR A 3 14.50 -17.43 -17.39
C THR A 3 15.41 -16.61 -16.48
N ALA A 4 16.66 -16.34 -16.86
CA ALA A 4 17.60 -15.54 -16.06
C ALA A 4 17.03 -14.16 -15.65
N MET A 5 16.24 -13.54 -16.53
CA MET A 5 15.51 -12.28 -16.27
C MET A 5 14.50 -12.40 -15.11
N GLU A 6 13.84 -13.53 -15.02
CA GLU A 6 12.76 -13.79 -14.07
C GLU A 6 13.30 -14.14 -12.68
N GLN A 7 14.47 -14.80 -12.65
CA GLN A 7 15.27 -14.95 -11.43
C GLN A 7 15.78 -13.60 -10.90
N ALA A 8 16.24 -12.71 -11.78
CA ALA A 8 16.69 -11.38 -11.38
C ALA A 8 15.55 -10.53 -10.80
N LYS A 9 14.37 -10.54 -11.43
CA LYS A 9 13.16 -9.85 -10.92
C LYS A 9 12.77 -10.38 -9.53
N ARG A 10 12.75 -11.70 -9.33
CA ARG A 10 12.46 -12.30 -8.01
C ARG A 10 13.44 -11.86 -6.93
N ARG A 11 14.74 -11.82 -7.24
CA ARG A 11 15.77 -11.36 -6.29
C ARG A 11 15.57 -9.90 -5.89
N LEU A 12 15.24 -9.04 -6.85
CA LEU A 12 14.97 -7.61 -6.57
C LEU A 12 13.76 -7.44 -5.65
N ARG A 13 12.65 -8.15 -5.91
CA ARG A 13 11.46 -8.12 -5.05
C ARG A 13 11.77 -8.58 -3.64
N GLN A 14 12.44 -9.73 -3.50
CA GLN A 14 12.77 -10.27 -2.19
C GLN A 14 13.67 -9.31 -1.40
N SER A 15 14.68 -8.72 -2.05
CA SER A 15 15.57 -7.75 -1.38
C SER A 15 14.83 -6.50 -0.90
N ALA A 16 13.85 -6.00 -1.66
CA ALA A 16 13.05 -4.84 -1.25
C ALA A 16 12.13 -5.17 -0.06
N VAL A 17 11.52 -6.35 -0.10
CA VAL A 17 10.68 -6.87 1.00
C VAL A 17 11.52 -7.09 2.26
N ASP A 18 12.69 -7.75 2.15
CA ASP A 18 13.58 -8.01 3.28
C ASP A 18 14.05 -6.70 3.94
N ALA A 19 14.34 -5.68 3.12
CA ALA A 19 14.72 -4.36 3.61
C ALA A 19 13.60 -3.68 4.43
N VAL A 20 12.33 -3.86 4.03
CA VAL A 20 11.19 -3.32 4.78
C VAL A 20 10.81 -4.20 5.97
N ALA A 21 10.92 -5.53 5.86
CA ALA A 21 10.62 -6.47 6.94
C ALA A 21 11.55 -6.28 8.15
N GLY A 22 12.78 -5.82 7.93
CA GLY A 22 13.70 -5.39 8.99
C GLY A 22 13.37 -4.03 9.62
N THR A 23 12.39 -3.31 9.09
CA THR A 23 11.89 -2.03 9.61
C THR A 23 10.51 -2.20 10.22
N HIS A 24 10.13 -1.34 11.17
CA HIS A 24 8.76 -1.30 11.70
C HIS A 24 7.75 -0.66 10.70
N GLY A 25 7.95 -0.86 9.39
CA GLY A 25 7.15 -0.28 8.32
C GLY A 25 5.83 -1.01 8.12
N MET A 26 4.79 -0.27 7.73
CA MET A 26 3.43 -0.77 7.51
C MET A 26 2.99 -0.51 6.08
N VAL A 27 2.33 -1.49 5.47
CA VAL A 27 1.58 -1.34 4.21
C VAL A 27 0.10 -1.16 4.54
N ALA A 28 -0.52 -0.09 4.05
CA ALA A 28 -1.96 0.09 4.23
C ALA A 28 -2.76 -0.74 3.21
N ILE A 29 -3.81 -1.41 3.68
CA ILE A 29 -4.84 -2.03 2.84
C ILE A 29 -6.11 -1.21 3.02
N VAL A 30 -6.62 -0.64 1.93
CA VAL A 30 -7.88 0.12 1.91
C VAL A 30 -8.89 -0.66 1.06
N GLU A 31 -9.77 -1.38 1.74
CA GLU A 31 -10.68 -2.37 1.16
C GLU A 31 -11.88 -2.55 2.10
N ASP A 32 -13.09 -2.37 1.58
CA ASP A 32 -14.33 -2.45 2.37
C ASP A 32 -14.82 -3.90 2.54
N ASP A 33 -14.43 -4.82 1.66
CA ASP A 33 -14.69 -6.25 1.85
C ASP A 33 -13.73 -6.87 2.90
N PRO A 34 -14.23 -7.30 4.07
CA PRO A 34 -13.37 -7.83 5.14
C PRO A 34 -12.69 -9.15 4.77
N HIS A 35 -13.23 -9.93 3.84
CA HIS A 35 -12.63 -11.17 3.37
C HIS A 35 -11.44 -10.87 2.46
N VAL A 36 -11.58 -9.94 1.51
CA VAL A 36 -10.49 -9.51 0.62
C VAL A 36 -9.39 -8.84 1.42
N SER A 37 -9.76 -7.90 2.30
CA SER A 37 -8.82 -7.18 3.18
C SER A 37 -7.99 -8.15 4.03
N ARG A 38 -8.64 -9.15 4.63
CA ARG A 38 -7.97 -10.18 5.42
C ARG A 38 -7.05 -11.06 4.59
N ALA A 39 -7.46 -11.45 3.38
CA ALA A 39 -6.63 -12.27 2.49
C ALA A 39 -5.34 -11.53 2.08
N LEU A 40 -5.46 -10.24 1.72
CA LEU A 40 -4.31 -9.38 1.42
C LEU A 40 -3.37 -9.23 2.63
N GLY A 41 -3.93 -9.05 3.83
CA GLY A 41 -3.13 -8.97 5.06
C GLY A 41 -2.36 -10.25 5.36
N MET A 42 -2.98 -11.42 5.17
CA MET A 42 -2.29 -12.70 5.30
C MET A 42 -1.18 -12.86 4.27
N TRP A 43 -1.43 -12.46 3.03
CA TRP A 43 -0.43 -12.52 1.96
C TRP A 43 0.78 -11.61 2.24
N LEU A 44 0.57 -10.37 2.69
CA LEU A 44 1.66 -9.48 3.13
C LEU A 44 2.45 -10.09 4.29
N LYS A 45 1.76 -10.69 5.26
CA LYS A 45 2.39 -11.35 6.41
C LYS A 45 3.26 -12.55 6.00
N LEU A 46 2.84 -13.33 5.01
CA LEU A 46 3.64 -14.43 4.46
C LEU A 46 4.96 -13.93 3.84
N HIS A 47 4.98 -12.69 3.36
CA HIS A 47 6.17 -12.01 2.85
C HIS A 47 6.96 -11.26 3.93
N GLY A 48 6.58 -11.37 5.21
CA GLY A 48 7.27 -10.68 6.31
C GLY A 48 6.94 -9.18 6.42
N LEU A 49 5.91 -8.70 5.71
CA LEU A 49 5.43 -7.33 5.80
C LEU A 49 4.29 -7.21 6.82
N HIS A 50 4.19 -6.03 7.44
CA HIS A 50 3.07 -5.70 8.32
C HIS A 50 2.02 -4.87 7.58
N ALA A 51 0.77 -5.07 7.94
CA ALA A 51 -0.36 -4.40 7.31
C ALA A 51 -1.20 -3.63 8.33
N THR A 52 -1.69 -2.46 7.92
CA THR A 52 -2.83 -1.78 8.55
C THR A 52 -4.06 -1.92 7.67
N HIS A 53 -5.25 -2.05 8.25
CA HIS A 53 -6.49 -2.30 7.54
C HIS A 53 -7.45 -1.12 7.69
N HIS A 54 -7.99 -0.65 6.58
CA HIS A 54 -8.92 0.46 6.50
C HIS A 54 -10.08 0.09 5.58
N THR A 55 -11.31 0.43 5.97
CA THR A 55 -12.52 0.12 5.18
C THR A 55 -12.95 1.27 4.27
N SER A 56 -12.26 2.41 4.33
CA SER A 56 -12.49 3.57 3.47
C SER A 56 -11.23 4.44 3.39
N GLY A 57 -11.17 5.33 2.41
CA GLY A 57 -10.05 6.26 2.29
C GLY A 57 -9.97 7.23 3.46
N GLU A 58 -11.11 7.69 3.98
CA GLU A 58 -11.19 8.57 5.14
C GLU A 58 -10.60 7.92 6.39
N SER A 59 -10.83 6.60 6.59
CA SER A 59 -10.24 5.87 7.71
C SER A 59 -8.72 5.86 7.65
N LEU A 60 -8.13 5.72 6.45
CA LEU A 60 -6.67 5.85 6.29
C LEU A 60 -6.22 7.29 6.54
N MET A 61 -6.91 8.28 5.98
CA MET A 61 -6.57 9.69 6.14
C MET A 61 -6.59 10.16 7.59
N GLN A 62 -7.46 9.58 8.43
CA GLN A 62 -7.49 9.85 9.87
C GLN A 62 -6.34 9.19 10.63
N ALA A 63 -5.81 8.08 10.14
CA ALA A 63 -4.76 7.32 10.80
C ALA A 63 -3.35 7.82 10.43
N ILE A 64 -3.21 8.50 9.29
CA ILE A 64 -1.91 8.95 8.78
C ILE A 64 -1.57 10.37 9.22
N GLN A 65 -0.30 10.62 9.44
CA GLN A 65 0.27 11.95 9.65
C GLN A 65 1.46 12.15 8.72
N THR A 66 1.79 13.42 8.44
CA THR A 66 2.98 13.75 7.64
C THR A 66 4.09 14.23 8.56
N GLU A 67 5.20 13.51 8.59
CA GLU A 67 6.40 13.86 9.35
C GLU A 67 7.59 13.91 8.39
N ASN A 68 8.26 15.07 8.30
CA ASN A 68 9.43 15.27 7.45
C ASN A 68 9.23 14.82 5.97
N GLY A 69 8.03 15.04 5.42
CA GLY A 69 7.69 14.66 4.04
C GLY A 69 7.39 13.16 3.84
N ARG A 70 7.24 12.41 4.93
CA ARG A 70 6.88 10.98 4.94
C ARG A 70 5.55 10.79 5.63
N LEU A 71 4.86 9.72 5.27
CA LEU A 71 3.63 9.34 5.95
C LEU A 71 3.95 8.37 7.07
N THR A 72 3.37 8.62 8.24
CA THR A 72 3.42 7.76 9.41
C THR A 72 2.00 7.38 9.83
N LEU A 73 1.84 6.22 10.47
CA LEU A 73 0.60 5.76 11.07
C LEU A 73 0.73 5.82 12.59
N CYS A 74 -0.22 6.46 13.25
CA CYS A 74 -0.28 6.46 14.71
C CYS A 74 -1.38 5.51 15.18
N ILE A 75 -0.98 4.48 15.93
CA ILE A 75 -1.86 3.42 16.39
C ILE A 75 -1.83 3.36 17.91
N GLY A 76 -3.01 3.31 18.54
CA GLY A 76 -3.17 3.18 19.98
C GLY A 76 -3.98 4.31 20.61
N ILE A 77 -4.50 4.07 21.81
CA ILE A 77 -5.22 5.06 22.62
C ILE A 77 -4.37 5.38 23.84
N GLY A 78 -4.13 6.67 24.11
CA GLY A 78 -3.35 7.15 25.26
C GLY A 78 -1.85 7.27 24.97
N HIS A 79 -1.20 6.16 24.60
CA HIS A 79 0.22 6.15 24.18
C HIS A 79 0.32 5.68 22.73
N PRO A 80 0.06 6.55 21.75
CA PRO A 80 0.12 6.18 20.34
C PRO A 80 1.54 5.80 19.96
N VAL A 81 1.66 4.70 19.21
CA VAL A 81 2.91 4.25 18.61
C VAL A 81 2.88 4.59 17.14
N THR A 82 3.98 5.17 16.67
CA THR A 82 4.12 5.64 15.29
C THR A 82 4.90 4.64 14.46
N PHE A 83 4.34 4.28 13.31
CA PHE A 83 4.95 3.38 12.33
C PHE A 83 5.08 4.08 10.99
N PRO A 84 6.21 3.97 10.27
CA PRO A 84 6.30 4.47 8.91
C PRO A 84 5.29 3.78 7.98
N LEU A 85 4.57 4.56 7.17
CA LEU A 85 3.76 4.03 6.07
C LEU A 85 4.67 3.86 4.85
N VAL A 86 4.86 2.61 4.42
CA VAL A 86 5.84 2.24 3.38
C VAL A 86 5.20 1.87 2.05
N GLY A 87 3.87 1.78 2.01
CA GLY A 87 3.10 1.60 0.79
C GLY A 87 1.60 1.46 1.08
N ALA A 88 0.78 1.46 0.04
CA ALA A 88 -0.64 1.17 0.17
C ALA A 88 -1.20 0.36 -1.01
N ILE A 89 -2.20 -0.47 -0.71
CA ILE A 89 -3.02 -1.24 -1.63
C ILE A 89 -4.44 -0.67 -1.52
N LEU A 90 -4.99 -0.15 -2.62
CA LEU A 90 -6.25 0.60 -2.62
C LEU A 90 -7.28 -0.11 -3.51
N ASP A 91 -8.47 -0.44 -3.00
CA ASP A 91 -9.63 -0.66 -3.87
C ASP A 91 -10.07 0.69 -4.46
N VAL A 92 -10.57 0.69 -5.70
CA VAL A 92 -11.24 1.86 -6.27
C VAL A 92 -12.66 2.02 -5.75
N ASN A 93 -13.40 0.92 -5.57
CA ASN A 93 -14.82 0.93 -5.20
C ASN A 93 -15.01 1.05 -3.69
N LEU A 94 -14.45 2.08 -3.08
CA LEU A 94 -14.58 2.36 -1.66
C LEU A 94 -15.83 3.19 -1.34
N PRO A 95 -16.40 3.05 -0.12
CA PRO A 95 -17.39 4.00 0.37
C PRO A 95 -16.73 5.37 0.59
N GLY A 96 -17.43 6.44 0.20
CA GLY A 96 -16.89 7.80 0.31
C GLY A 96 -15.98 8.13 -0.87
N MET A 97 -14.72 8.47 -0.58
CA MET A 97 -13.72 8.74 -1.61
C MET A 97 -13.30 7.46 -2.34
N SER A 98 -13.15 7.55 -3.66
CA SER A 98 -12.64 6.44 -4.47
C SER A 98 -11.14 6.20 -4.24
N GLY A 99 -10.68 4.98 -4.51
CA GLY A 99 -9.24 4.66 -4.44
C GLY A 99 -8.36 5.50 -5.38
N ILE A 100 -8.91 5.98 -6.50
CA ILE A 100 -8.18 6.86 -7.42
C ILE A 100 -8.02 8.25 -6.81
N GLU A 101 -9.07 8.82 -6.21
CA GLU A 101 -8.99 10.10 -5.50
C GLU A 101 -8.02 9.99 -4.32
N LEU A 102 -8.10 8.90 -3.56
CA LEU A 102 -7.16 8.62 -2.46
C LEU A 102 -5.72 8.50 -2.97
N ALA A 103 -5.49 7.85 -4.10
CA ALA A 103 -4.16 7.74 -4.69
C ALA A 103 -3.59 9.13 -5.04
N HIS A 104 -4.40 10.04 -5.60
CA HIS A 104 -3.99 11.43 -5.86
C HIS A 104 -3.64 12.17 -4.56
N VAL A 105 -4.45 12.03 -3.52
CA VAL A 105 -4.19 12.64 -2.20
C VAL A 105 -2.89 12.12 -1.61
N LEU A 106 -2.72 10.79 -1.52
CA LEU A 106 -1.51 10.17 -0.99
C LEU A 106 -0.26 10.57 -1.79
N ARG A 107 -0.39 10.73 -3.11
CA ARG A 107 0.71 11.22 -3.95
C ARG A 107 1.09 12.66 -3.68
N GLY A 108 0.11 13.53 -3.44
CA GLY A 108 0.36 14.92 -3.06
C GLY A 108 1.08 15.02 -1.72
N LEU A 109 0.76 14.14 -0.77
CA LEU A 109 1.37 14.11 0.56
C LEU A 109 2.77 13.48 0.57
N SER A 110 2.96 12.39 -0.16
CA SER A 110 4.23 11.71 -0.28
C SER A 110 4.43 11.24 -1.71
N PRO A 111 5.19 11.98 -2.56
CA PRO A 111 5.40 11.63 -3.97
C PRO A 111 6.08 10.27 -4.21
N GLY A 112 6.77 9.73 -3.20
CA GLY A 112 7.50 8.46 -3.30
C GLY A 112 6.78 7.25 -2.72
N LEU A 113 5.68 7.41 -1.97
CA LEU A 113 4.96 6.30 -1.31
C LEU A 113 4.49 5.24 -2.32
N PRO A 114 4.98 3.99 -2.32
CA PRO A 114 4.49 2.93 -3.20
C PRO A 114 2.97 2.73 -3.13
N LEU A 115 2.29 2.74 -4.29
CA LEU A 115 0.85 2.54 -4.37
C LEU A 115 0.54 1.46 -5.41
N ALA A 116 -0.36 0.55 -5.05
CA ALA A 116 -1.00 -0.37 -5.98
C ALA A 116 -2.52 -0.20 -5.88
N ILE A 117 -3.19 -0.16 -7.03
CA ILE A 117 -4.65 -0.11 -7.07
C ILE A 117 -5.16 -1.48 -7.49
N ILE A 118 -6.09 -2.03 -6.73
CA ILE A 118 -6.79 -3.26 -7.07
C ILE A 118 -8.23 -2.89 -7.40
N THR A 119 -8.81 -3.46 -8.44
CA THR A 119 -10.06 -2.92 -8.93
C THR A 119 -10.94 -3.91 -9.67
N ALA A 120 -12.24 -3.90 -9.42
CA ALA A 120 -13.21 -4.64 -10.24
C ALA A 120 -13.64 -3.86 -11.50
N LEU A 121 -13.09 -2.66 -11.72
CA LEU A 121 -13.59 -1.71 -12.72
C LEU A 121 -13.62 -2.30 -14.14
N ARG A 122 -14.66 -1.92 -14.85
CA ARG A 122 -14.85 -2.09 -16.28
C ARG A 122 -14.33 -0.82 -16.98
N GLU A 123 -14.13 -0.88 -18.29
CA GLU A 123 -13.69 0.26 -19.10
C GLU A 123 -14.54 1.53 -18.86
N GLU A 124 -15.81 1.29 -18.53
CA GLU A 124 -16.88 2.24 -18.23
C GLU A 124 -16.57 3.14 -17.03
N ASP A 125 -15.85 2.62 -16.04
CA ASP A 125 -15.63 3.32 -14.77
C ASP A 125 -14.46 4.31 -14.81
N ARG A 126 -13.58 4.23 -15.83
CA ARG A 126 -12.55 5.25 -16.09
C ARG A 126 -13.16 6.62 -16.35
N ALA A 127 -14.34 6.66 -16.97
CA ALA A 127 -15.08 7.91 -17.19
C ALA A 127 -15.62 8.50 -15.87
N ARG A 128 -15.87 7.66 -14.87
CA ARG A 128 -16.43 8.05 -13.57
C ARG A 128 -15.35 8.52 -12.59
N TYR A 129 -14.25 7.78 -12.47
CA TYR A 129 -13.23 8.02 -11.45
C TYR A 129 -11.95 8.68 -12.01
N GLY A 130 -11.83 8.81 -13.33
CA GLY A 130 -10.65 9.36 -13.99
C GLY A 130 -9.50 8.36 -14.07
N ALA A 131 -8.29 8.89 -14.27
CA ALA A 131 -7.07 8.11 -14.36
C ALA A 131 -6.29 8.15 -13.03
N PRO A 132 -5.61 7.04 -12.66
CA PRO A 132 -4.70 7.05 -11.52
C PRO A 132 -3.51 7.99 -11.78
N PRO A 133 -2.83 8.44 -10.71
CA PRO A 133 -1.51 9.08 -10.84
C PRO A 133 -0.53 8.25 -11.68
N GLN A 134 0.42 8.92 -12.34
CA GLN A 134 1.45 8.23 -13.12
C GLN A 134 2.30 7.30 -12.24
N GLY A 135 2.71 6.16 -12.80
CA GLY A 135 3.57 5.20 -12.13
C GLY A 135 2.86 4.27 -11.13
N ILE A 136 1.53 4.36 -11.01
CA ILE A 136 0.72 3.44 -10.21
C ILE A 136 0.17 2.33 -11.11
N LEU A 137 0.40 1.09 -10.72
CA LEU A 137 -0.14 -0.07 -11.42
C LEU A 137 -1.54 -0.39 -10.90
N CYS A 138 -2.48 -0.54 -11.84
CA CYS A 138 -3.86 -0.95 -11.56
C CYS A 138 -4.07 -2.41 -11.96
N LEU A 139 -4.50 -3.22 -11.01
CA LEU A 139 -4.75 -4.64 -11.19
C LEU A 139 -6.25 -4.92 -11.20
N LYS A 140 -6.72 -5.54 -12.27
CA LYS A 140 -8.14 -5.89 -12.40
C LYS A 140 -8.43 -7.19 -11.63
N LYS A 141 -9.47 -7.19 -10.79
CA LYS A 141 -10.00 -8.39 -10.12
C LYS A 141 -10.71 -9.29 -11.17
N PRO A 142 -10.47 -10.61 -11.19
CA PRO A 142 -9.46 -11.33 -10.41
C PRO A 142 -8.05 -11.13 -11.00
N PHE A 143 -7.06 -11.02 -10.11
CA PHE A 143 -5.62 -10.92 -10.44
C PHE A 143 -4.87 -12.06 -9.76
N ASP A 144 -3.69 -12.40 -10.27
CA ASP A 144 -2.78 -13.32 -9.58
C ASP A 144 -1.93 -12.55 -8.56
N LEU A 145 -1.49 -13.25 -7.50
CA LEU A 145 -0.66 -12.63 -6.47
C LEU A 145 0.69 -12.17 -7.04
N ASP A 146 1.22 -12.87 -8.04
CA ASP A 146 2.43 -12.46 -8.75
C ASP A 146 2.27 -11.05 -9.36
N ALA A 147 1.14 -10.69 -10.00
CA ALA A 147 0.93 -9.34 -10.51
C ALA A 147 0.86 -8.29 -9.39
N LEU A 148 0.36 -8.65 -8.20
CA LEU A 148 0.37 -7.76 -7.04
C LEU A 148 1.79 -7.56 -6.49
N GLU A 149 2.60 -8.62 -6.46
CA GLU A 149 4.03 -8.52 -6.14
C GLU A 149 4.75 -7.61 -7.14
N ASP A 150 4.52 -7.79 -8.44
CA ASP A 150 5.06 -6.94 -9.51
C ASP A 150 4.68 -5.47 -9.31
N ALA A 151 3.45 -5.21 -8.86
CA ALA A 151 2.93 -3.86 -8.70
C ALA A 151 3.49 -3.11 -7.48
N LEU A 152 3.69 -3.82 -6.38
CA LEU A 152 4.01 -3.19 -5.09
C LEU A 152 5.48 -3.35 -4.68
N PHE A 153 6.01 -4.57 -4.71
CA PHE A 153 7.28 -4.90 -4.04
C PHE A 153 8.50 -4.18 -4.62
N PRO A 154 8.65 -4.00 -5.96
CA PRO A 154 9.79 -3.27 -6.51
C PRO A 154 9.88 -1.81 -6.07
N LEU A 155 8.78 -1.23 -5.58
CA LEU A 155 8.70 0.16 -5.17
C LEU A 155 8.96 0.32 -3.66
N LEU A 156 8.84 -0.77 -2.88
CA LEU A 156 9.09 -0.77 -1.45
C LEU A 156 10.55 -0.42 -1.18
N HIS A 157 10.76 0.50 -0.23
CA HIS A 157 12.08 0.92 0.19
C HIS A 157 12.10 1.08 1.71
N PRO A 158 13.20 0.72 2.37
CA PRO A 158 13.31 0.80 3.81
C PRO A 158 13.14 2.25 4.28
N THR A 159 12.35 2.40 5.33
CA THR A 159 12.12 3.69 5.98
C THR A 159 12.79 3.66 7.34
N PHE A 160 14.01 4.22 7.43
CA PHE A 160 14.70 4.38 8.71
C PHE A 160 14.01 5.47 9.54
N HIS A 161 13.70 5.16 10.80
CA HIS A 161 13.32 6.13 11.83
C HIS A 161 14.02 5.77 13.15
N GLU A 162 14.59 6.79 13.78
CA GLU A 162 14.87 6.81 15.22
C GLU A 162 13.52 7.03 15.91
N THR A 163 13.10 6.11 16.79
CA THR A 163 11.78 6.11 17.44
C THR A 163 11.53 7.44 18.15
N ALA A 164 10.65 8.27 17.59
CA ALA A 164 10.13 9.45 18.26
C ALA A 164 8.80 9.05 18.94
N GLN A 165 8.73 9.25 20.25
CA GLN A 165 7.46 9.20 20.99
C GLN A 165 6.64 10.42 20.58
N CYS A 166 5.42 10.19 20.10
CA CYS A 166 4.42 11.25 19.97
C CYS A 166 4.23 11.92 21.34
N ALA A 167 4.51 13.22 21.40
CA ALA A 167 4.37 14.05 22.60
C ALA A 167 2.91 14.48 22.81
#